data_AF-A0A956JEH7-F1
#
_entry.id   AF-A0A956JEH7-F1
#
_cell.length_a   1.000
_cell.length_b   1.000
_cell.length_c   1.000
_cell.angle_alpha   90.00
_cell.angle_beta   90.00
_cell.angle_gamma   90.00
#
_symmetry.space_group_name_H-M   'P 1'
#
loop_
_entity.id
_entity.type
_entity.pdbx_description
1 polymer ?
#
loop_
_entity_poly.entity_id
_entity_poly.type
_entity_poly.pdbx_seq_one_letter_code
_entity_poly.pdbx_strand_id
1 'polypeptide(L)'
;MKRTIFLAILPMLVLSACDRSEELEAEDDPIEERAATPSDDELGPPPSDAHHRGPHGRRGDPVGRLCEELGCSDAQREQLATLLGDLRPDHERPPKDERRAAKEALAQAFASDSLSAADLAAYRQAERPADDSRAEKIVATTTGVHAILDAQQRGQLAERIEQRGLPMEGRRGKLGGPGGPGGPGRGAKHDPGHRVDQLCDAITCTDEQRTTLGERLAERQPPARDGLEAARGALATAFRADALEASAVQAYLDAAAEVEREHLEGRDALVLELHGLLDATQRATLAERIEQRGLRGLWGDEGHGGKRGRKGRKGRRHRRPTDEASDDQAFG
;
A
#
# COMPACT_ATOMS: atom_id res chain seq x y z
N MET A 1 47.26 16.03 -2.14
CA MET A 1 45.98 16.07 -1.40
C MET A 1 44.93 15.35 -2.23
N LYS A 2 44.63 14.09 -1.91
CA LYS A 2 43.62 13.29 -2.63
C LYS A 2 42.26 13.58 -1.99
N ARG A 3 41.34 14.21 -2.73
CA ARG A 3 39.95 14.40 -2.32
C ARG A 3 39.21 13.11 -2.55
N THR A 4 39.02 12.33 -1.48
CA THR A 4 38.13 11.17 -1.48
C THR A 4 36.70 11.70 -1.49
N ILE A 5 36.07 11.70 -2.67
CA ILE A 5 34.64 11.99 -2.82
C ILE A 5 33.90 10.74 -2.35
N PHE A 6 33.39 10.79 -1.12
CA PHE A 6 32.42 9.80 -0.63
C PHE A 6 31.10 10.05 -1.35
N LEU A 7 30.83 9.29 -2.40
CA LEU A 7 29.53 9.22 -3.05
C LEU A 7 28.64 8.32 -2.18
N ALA A 8 27.84 8.94 -1.30
CA ALA A 8 26.82 8.22 -0.54
C ALA A 8 25.66 7.87 -1.49
N ILE A 9 25.64 6.63 -1.98
CA ILE A 9 24.55 6.06 -2.75
C ILE A 9 23.49 5.61 -1.73
N LEU A 10 22.39 6.34 -1.62
CA LEU A 10 21.31 6.12 -0.66
C LEU A 10 20.20 5.24 -1.29
N PRO A 11 19.90 4.04 -0.75
CA PRO A 11 18.82 3.20 -1.27
C PRO A 11 17.47 3.60 -0.66
N MET A 12 16.71 4.47 -1.34
CA MET A 12 15.31 4.75 -0.98
C MET A 12 14.36 3.69 -1.57
N LEU A 13 14.11 2.59 -0.86
CA LEU A 13 13.09 1.59 -1.24
C LEU A 13 11.70 1.96 -0.72
N VAL A 14 10.85 2.52 -1.60
CA VAL A 14 9.48 2.96 -1.31
C VAL A 14 8.46 1.83 -1.48
N LEU A 15 7.76 1.50 -0.39
CA LEU A 15 6.51 0.72 -0.40
C LEU A 15 5.31 1.62 -0.67
N SER A 16 4.42 1.33 -1.62
CA SER A 16 3.13 2.03 -1.70
C SER A 16 2.26 1.69 -0.48
N ALA A 17 1.94 2.68 0.36
CA ALA A 17 1.27 2.48 1.65
C ALA A 17 -0.20 2.09 1.51
N CYS A 18 -0.59 1.00 2.19
CA CYS A 18 -1.95 0.79 2.68
C CYS A 18 -2.23 1.83 3.76
N ASP A 19 -3.02 2.82 3.39
CA ASP A 19 -3.74 3.68 4.32
C ASP A 19 -4.90 2.84 4.90
N ARG A 20 -4.81 2.51 6.19
CA ARG A 20 -5.95 2.04 6.96
C ARG A 20 -6.23 3.19 7.91
N SER A 21 -7.27 3.95 7.59
CA SER A 21 -7.85 4.96 8.45
C SER A 21 -8.36 4.28 9.73
N GLU A 22 -7.49 4.22 10.73
CA GLU A 22 -7.90 4.07 12.13
C GLU A 22 -8.21 5.46 12.67
N GLU A 23 -9.51 5.61 12.94
CA GLU A 23 -10.17 6.52 13.87
C GLU A 23 -9.83 8.02 13.78
N LEU A 24 -10.80 8.74 13.20
CA LEU A 24 -11.30 9.96 13.83
C LEU A 24 -11.57 9.66 15.30
N GLU A 25 -10.67 10.09 16.18
CA GLU A 25 -11.04 10.39 17.55
C GLU A 25 -12.06 11.52 17.46
N ALA A 26 -13.32 11.15 17.71
CA ALA A 26 -14.38 12.10 17.95
C ALA A 26 -13.97 12.94 19.15
N GLU A 27 -13.95 14.26 18.97
CA GLU A 27 -13.79 15.21 20.05
C GLU A 27 -14.85 14.91 21.13
N ASP A 28 -14.41 14.97 22.38
CA ASP A 28 -15.16 14.67 23.60
C ASP A 28 -16.50 15.42 23.68
N ASP A 29 -17.59 14.75 23.32
CA ASP A 29 -18.92 15.13 23.80
C ASP A 29 -19.06 14.68 25.26
N PRO A 30 -19.40 15.57 26.22
CA PRO A 30 -19.59 15.18 27.61
C PRO A 30 -20.77 14.22 27.72
N ILE A 31 -20.48 12.97 28.08
CA ILE A 31 -21.47 11.94 28.35
C ILE A 31 -22.24 12.35 29.62
N GLU A 32 -23.50 12.77 29.45
CA GLU A 32 -24.44 12.92 30.55
C GLU A 32 -24.65 11.56 31.24
N GLU A 33 -24.29 11.56 32.52
CA GLU A 33 -24.44 10.48 33.49
C GLU A 33 -25.91 10.06 33.61
N ARG A 34 -26.28 8.97 32.93
CA ARG A 34 -27.60 8.34 33.10
C ARG A 34 -27.46 7.07 33.92
N ALA A 35 -27.67 7.24 35.23
CA ALA A 35 -27.90 6.18 36.18
C ALA A 35 -29.15 5.36 35.81
N ALA A 36 -29.01 4.03 35.79
CA ALA A 36 -29.92 3.05 36.40
C ALA A 36 -29.49 1.61 36.04
N THR A 37 -28.98 0.89 37.03
CA THR A 37 -28.99 -0.59 37.09
C THR A 37 -30.45 -1.08 37.17
N PRO A 38 -30.77 -2.27 36.62
CA PRO A 38 -30.84 -3.40 37.54
C PRO A 38 -30.48 -4.79 36.98
N SER A 39 -30.14 -5.63 37.97
CA SER A 39 -30.36 -7.08 38.12
C SER A 39 -29.55 -8.07 37.28
N ASP A 40 -28.57 -8.65 38.00
CA ASP A 40 -28.05 -10.01 37.88
C ASP A 40 -29.18 -11.05 37.95
N ASP A 41 -29.35 -11.86 36.91
CA ASP A 41 -29.91 -13.21 37.02
C ASP A 41 -29.44 -14.09 35.85
N GLU A 42 -28.57 -15.04 36.20
CA GLU A 42 -28.49 -16.42 35.68
C GLU A 42 -28.59 -16.63 34.15
N LEU A 43 -27.55 -16.22 33.41
CA LEU A 43 -27.30 -16.71 32.06
C LEU A 43 -25.98 -17.49 32.06
N GLY A 44 -26.07 -18.81 31.82
CA GLY A 44 -24.92 -19.71 31.73
C GLY A 44 -23.86 -19.25 30.72
N PRO A 45 -22.63 -19.80 30.79
CA PRO A 45 -21.53 -19.36 29.93
C PRO A 45 -21.98 -19.45 28.47
N PRO A 46 -21.94 -18.33 27.71
CA PRO A 46 -22.28 -18.37 26.31
C PRO A 46 -21.36 -19.39 25.62
N PRO A 47 -21.87 -20.21 24.68
CA PRO A 47 -21.06 -21.20 24.00
C PRO A 47 -19.85 -20.49 23.38
N SER A 48 -18.65 -20.94 23.77
CA SER A 48 -17.38 -20.40 23.31
C SER A 48 -17.32 -20.47 21.77
N ASP A 49 -17.36 -19.29 21.17
CA ASP A 49 -16.56 -18.94 20.02
C ASP A 49 -16.65 -19.85 18.79
N ALA A 50 -17.85 -19.97 18.23
CA ALA A 50 -17.96 -19.98 16.78
C ALA A 50 -17.57 -18.58 16.28
N HIS A 51 -16.26 -18.30 16.23
CA HIS A 51 -15.72 -17.09 15.63
C HIS A 51 -16.28 -16.99 14.21
N HIS A 52 -17.31 -16.17 14.04
CA HIS A 52 -17.77 -15.70 12.76
C HIS A 52 -16.64 -14.86 12.18
N ARG A 53 -15.66 -15.55 11.59
CA ARG A 53 -14.66 -15.01 10.69
C ARG A 53 -15.47 -14.45 9.53
N GLY A 54 -15.92 -13.21 9.67
CA GLY A 54 -16.52 -12.48 8.58
C GLY A 54 -15.59 -12.57 7.36
N PRO A 55 -16.09 -12.38 6.13
CA PRO A 55 -15.30 -12.48 4.91
C PRO A 55 -14.07 -11.54 4.84
N HIS A 56 -13.86 -10.71 5.86
CA HIS A 56 -12.67 -9.86 6.06
C HIS A 56 -11.58 -10.48 6.97
N GLY A 57 -11.81 -11.65 7.56
CA GLY A 57 -10.91 -12.32 8.52
C GLY A 57 -9.81 -13.19 7.89
N ARG A 58 -9.80 -13.35 6.56
CA ARG A 58 -8.67 -13.95 5.82
C ARG A 58 -7.94 -12.87 5.03
N ARG A 59 -7.44 -11.83 5.69
CA ARG A 59 -6.24 -11.15 5.17
C ARG A 59 -5.12 -12.19 5.25
N GLY A 60 -5.05 -13.00 4.19
CA GLY A 60 -4.39 -14.30 4.18
C GLY A 60 -2.99 -14.21 4.76
N ASP A 61 -2.69 -15.15 5.64
CA ASP A 61 -1.33 -15.46 6.03
C ASP A 61 -0.48 -15.55 4.74
N PRO A 62 0.45 -14.60 4.50
CA PRO A 62 1.20 -14.55 3.27
C PRO A 62 2.05 -15.82 3.09
N VAL A 63 2.50 -16.42 4.19
CA VAL A 63 3.24 -17.67 4.19
C VAL A 63 2.33 -18.82 3.80
N GLY A 64 1.15 -18.93 4.40
CA GLY A 64 0.14 -19.93 4.04
C GLY A 64 -0.22 -19.91 2.55
N ARG A 65 -0.42 -18.73 1.95
CA ARG A 65 -0.68 -18.63 0.50
C ARG A 65 0.53 -19.07 -0.33
N LEU A 66 1.74 -18.60 0.01
CA LEU A 66 2.96 -19.01 -0.69
C LEU A 66 3.13 -20.53 -0.63
N CYS A 67 2.93 -21.12 0.56
CA CYS A 67 3.03 -22.54 0.80
C CYS A 67 1.96 -23.37 0.08
N GLU A 68 0.71 -22.89 0.03
CA GLU A 68 -0.37 -23.51 -0.74
C GLU A 68 -0.01 -23.53 -2.24
N GLU A 69 0.51 -22.43 -2.75
CA GLU A 69 0.87 -22.30 -4.16
C GLU A 69 2.17 -23.04 -4.54
N LEU A 70 3.07 -23.34 -3.59
CA LEU A 70 4.33 -24.09 -3.82
C LEU A 70 4.24 -25.55 -3.36
N GLY A 71 3.17 -25.95 -2.67
CA GLY A 71 3.05 -27.27 -2.07
C GLY A 71 4.07 -27.51 -0.94
N CYS A 72 4.28 -26.53 -0.05
CA CYS A 72 5.21 -26.68 1.08
C CYS A 72 4.67 -27.67 2.13
N SER A 73 5.59 -28.40 2.75
CA SER A 73 5.30 -29.19 3.97
C SER A 73 4.97 -28.28 5.16
N ASP A 74 4.36 -28.86 6.20
CA ASP A 74 4.07 -28.11 7.44
C ASP A 74 5.35 -27.61 8.12
N ALA A 75 6.42 -28.40 8.10
CA ALA A 75 7.74 -28.01 8.63
C ALA A 75 8.33 -26.81 7.85
N GLN A 76 8.30 -26.85 6.52
CA GLN A 76 8.73 -25.71 5.70
C GLN A 76 7.87 -24.48 5.97
N ARG A 77 6.55 -24.65 6.12
CA ARG A 77 5.63 -23.54 6.43
C ARG A 77 5.99 -22.86 7.75
N GLU A 78 6.31 -23.62 8.79
CA GLU A 78 6.71 -23.08 10.10
C GLU A 78 8.05 -22.32 10.01
N GLN A 79 9.02 -22.89 9.29
CA GLN A 79 10.32 -22.24 9.05
C GLN A 79 10.16 -20.93 8.27
N LEU A 80 9.37 -20.94 7.19
CA LEU A 80 9.05 -19.75 6.41
C LEU A 80 8.25 -18.72 7.23
N ALA A 81 7.34 -19.16 8.10
CA ALA A 81 6.57 -18.26 8.96
C ALA A 81 7.48 -17.52 9.95
N THR A 82 8.46 -18.22 10.51
CA THR A 82 9.49 -17.61 11.37
C THR A 82 10.34 -16.62 10.58
N LEU A 83 10.93 -17.08 9.48
CA LEU A 83 11.85 -16.28 8.67
C LEU A 83 11.19 -15.01 8.07
N LEU A 84 9.95 -15.13 7.59
CA LEU A 84 9.20 -14.00 7.03
C LEU A 84 8.54 -13.14 8.13
N GLY A 85 8.43 -13.68 9.34
CA GLY A 85 8.03 -12.95 10.54
C GLY A 85 9.04 -11.85 10.89
N ASP A 86 10.33 -12.15 10.77
CA ASP A 86 11.43 -11.20 11.03
C ASP A 86 11.54 -10.09 9.97
N LEU A 87 11.06 -10.35 8.76
CA LEU A 87 10.94 -9.34 7.71
C LEU A 87 9.70 -8.45 7.89
N ARG A 88 8.83 -8.74 8.87
CA ARG A 88 7.78 -7.78 9.19
C ARG A 88 8.47 -6.50 9.58
N PRO A 89 8.17 -5.40 8.88
CA PRO A 89 8.83 -4.17 9.19
C PRO A 89 8.49 -3.76 10.62
N ASP A 90 9.48 -3.82 11.50
CA ASP A 90 9.61 -2.93 12.65
C ASP A 90 9.93 -1.51 12.15
N HIS A 91 9.27 -1.09 11.08
CA HIS A 91 9.25 0.31 10.72
C HIS A 91 8.40 0.96 11.82
N GLU A 92 9.08 1.44 12.85
CA GLU A 92 8.60 2.58 13.60
C GLU A 92 8.30 3.63 12.55
N ARG A 93 7.01 3.72 12.20
CA ARG A 93 6.53 4.83 11.41
C ARG A 93 6.99 6.06 12.17
N PRO A 94 7.52 7.08 11.49
CA PRO A 94 7.82 8.34 12.14
C PRO A 94 6.61 8.73 13.01
N PRO A 95 6.81 9.16 14.26
CA PRO A 95 5.75 9.57 15.15
C PRO A 95 4.71 10.44 14.43
N LYS A 96 3.43 10.30 14.80
CA LYS A 96 2.32 11.00 14.13
C LYS A 96 2.59 12.51 14.04
N ASP A 97 3.17 13.09 15.09
CA ASP A 97 3.52 14.50 15.17
C ASP A 97 4.65 14.90 14.21
N GLU A 98 5.67 14.06 14.02
CA GLU A 98 6.74 14.30 13.04
C GLU A 98 6.20 14.29 11.61
N ARG A 99 5.31 13.33 11.29
CA ARG A 99 4.64 13.31 9.97
C ARG A 99 3.75 14.52 9.75
N ARG A 100 3.01 14.94 10.79
CA ARG A 100 2.20 16.17 10.72
C ARG A 100 3.10 17.39 10.48
N ALA A 101 4.19 17.53 11.23
CA ALA A 101 5.15 18.62 11.06
C ALA A 101 5.78 18.62 9.65
N ALA A 102 6.11 17.45 9.11
CA ALA A 102 6.63 17.34 7.73
C ALA A 102 5.61 17.79 6.68
N LYS A 103 4.34 17.43 6.84
CA LYS A 103 3.26 17.87 5.94
C LYS A 103 3.01 19.37 6.05
N GLU A 104 3.00 19.91 7.26
CA GLU A 104 2.84 21.35 7.52
C GLU A 104 4.00 22.14 6.90
N ALA A 105 5.24 21.70 7.10
CA ALA A 105 6.42 22.32 6.48
C ALA A 105 6.35 22.30 4.96
N LEU A 106 5.95 21.16 4.36
CA LEU A 106 5.77 21.07 2.92
C LEU A 106 4.63 21.95 2.41
N ALA A 107 3.50 21.99 3.13
CA ALA A 107 2.36 22.84 2.79
C ALA A 107 2.76 24.32 2.82
N GLN A 108 3.49 24.76 3.84
CA GLN A 108 4.01 26.12 3.94
C GLN A 108 4.96 26.46 2.77
N ALA A 109 5.89 25.55 2.44
CA ALA A 109 6.78 25.73 1.29
C ALA A 109 5.98 25.84 -0.02
N PHE A 110 4.96 25.00 -0.19
CA PHE A 110 4.11 24.97 -1.38
C PHE A 110 3.25 26.24 -1.52
N ALA A 111 2.74 26.79 -0.41
CA ALA A 111 1.96 28.04 -0.42
C ALA A 111 2.82 29.27 -0.77
N SER A 112 4.14 29.19 -0.53
CA SER A 112 5.06 30.29 -0.79
C SER A 112 5.30 30.52 -2.29
N ASP A 113 5.99 31.60 -2.62
CA ASP A 113 6.40 31.93 -3.99
C ASP A 113 7.55 31.04 -4.51
N SER A 114 8.17 30.23 -3.65
CA SER A 114 9.29 29.37 -4.00
C SER A 114 9.16 27.98 -3.38
N LEU A 115 9.04 26.95 -4.22
CA LEU A 115 9.18 25.56 -3.83
C LEU A 115 10.47 24.99 -4.44
N SER A 116 11.23 24.24 -3.66
CA SER A 116 12.50 23.66 -4.10
C SER A 116 12.49 22.14 -4.06
N ALA A 117 13.43 21.52 -4.79
CA ALA A 117 13.68 20.08 -4.69
C ALA A 117 14.11 19.65 -3.28
N ALA A 118 14.75 20.55 -2.51
CA ALA A 118 15.15 20.28 -1.14
C ALA A 118 13.95 20.11 -0.21
N ASP A 119 12.89 20.88 -0.39
CA ASP A 119 11.65 20.78 0.40
C ASP A 119 10.98 19.41 0.18
N LEU A 120 10.93 18.96 -1.08
CA LEU A 120 10.39 17.65 -1.45
C LEU A 120 11.25 16.49 -0.92
N ALA A 121 12.57 16.64 -0.93
CA ALA A 121 13.50 15.66 -0.38
C ALA A 121 13.38 15.55 1.15
N ALA A 122 13.29 16.69 1.85
CA ALA A 122 13.09 16.75 3.30
C ALA A 122 11.77 16.09 3.70
N TYR A 123 10.68 16.41 2.98
CA TYR A 123 9.38 15.75 3.19
C TYR A 123 9.46 14.23 3.03
N ARG A 124 10.12 13.73 1.97
CA ARG A 124 10.30 12.28 1.77
C ARG A 124 11.08 11.63 2.89
N GLN A 125 12.19 12.25 3.30
CA GLN A 125 13.03 11.74 4.37
C GLN A 125 12.26 11.66 5.70
N ALA A 126 11.42 12.65 6.00
CA ALA A 126 10.60 12.67 7.20
C ALA A 126 9.45 11.65 7.16
N GLU A 127 8.81 11.44 6.00
CA GLU A 127 7.78 10.39 5.85
C GLU A 127 8.37 8.99 5.84
N ARG A 128 9.63 8.86 5.38
CA ARG A 128 10.33 7.60 5.11
C ARG A 128 11.82 7.77 5.33
N PRO A 129 12.29 7.61 6.58
CA PRO A 129 13.72 7.51 6.80
C PRO A 129 14.28 6.35 5.97
N ALA A 130 15.47 6.55 5.40
CA ALA A 130 16.19 5.47 4.76
C ALA A 130 16.47 4.38 5.80
N ASP A 131 16.13 3.14 5.47
CA ASP A 131 16.35 1.98 6.32
C ASP A 131 17.25 1.00 5.55
N ASP A 132 18.55 1.26 5.59
CA ASP A 132 19.56 0.42 4.92
C ASP A 132 19.52 -1.02 5.44
N SER A 133 19.13 -1.21 6.72
CA SER A 133 18.97 -2.54 7.32
C SER A 133 17.90 -3.39 6.63
N ARG A 134 16.94 -2.75 5.95
CA ARG A 134 15.88 -3.46 5.25
C ARG A 134 16.41 -4.22 4.04
N ALA A 135 17.31 -3.64 3.26
CA ALA A 135 17.89 -4.32 2.11
C ALA A 135 18.64 -5.58 2.57
N GLU A 136 19.45 -5.46 3.63
CA GLU A 136 20.15 -6.59 4.25
C GLU A 136 19.20 -7.67 4.75
N LYS A 137 18.10 -7.30 5.43
CA LYS A 137 17.06 -8.25 5.86
C LYS A 137 16.39 -8.93 4.66
N ILE A 138 16.08 -8.19 3.58
CA ILE A 138 15.51 -8.79 2.37
C ILE A 138 16.49 -9.80 1.77
N VAL A 139 17.78 -9.47 1.67
CA VAL A 139 18.82 -10.40 1.19
C VAL A 139 18.87 -11.65 2.06
N ALA A 140 19.01 -11.49 3.38
CA ALA A 140 19.09 -12.60 4.32
C ALA A 140 17.83 -13.50 4.27
N THR A 141 16.63 -12.89 4.31
CA THR A 141 15.36 -13.60 4.20
C THR A 141 15.24 -14.33 2.86
N THR A 142 15.63 -13.70 1.75
CA THR A 142 15.50 -14.30 0.42
C THR A 142 16.42 -15.52 0.26
N THR A 143 17.66 -15.43 0.73
CA THR A 143 18.60 -16.56 0.77
C THR A 143 18.09 -17.67 1.72
N GLY A 144 17.52 -17.32 2.87
CA GLY A 144 16.92 -18.30 3.78
C GLY A 144 15.71 -19.02 3.18
N VAL A 145 14.84 -18.31 2.45
CA VAL A 145 13.71 -18.92 1.72
C VAL A 145 14.24 -19.92 0.70
N HIS A 146 15.26 -19.55 -0.08
CA HIS A 146 15.86 -20.45 -1.07
C HIS A 146 16.39 -21.75 -0.43
N ALA A 147 17.04 -21.65 0.74
CA ALA A 147 17.56 -22.81 1.45
C ALA A 147 16.49 -23.77 2.02
N ILE A 148 15.29 -23.27 2.32
CA ILE A 148 14.16 -24.09 2.83
C ILE A 148 13.44 -24.83 1.70
N LEU A 149 13.40 -24.24 0.51
CA LEU A 149 12.69 -24.78 -0.64
C LEU A 149 13.49 -25.86 -1.36
N ASP A 150 12.79 -26.89 -1.85
CA ASP A 150 13.41 -27.89 -2.71
C ASP A 150 13.60 -27.38 -4.16
N ALA A 151 14.27 -28.18 -5.00
CA ALA A 151 14.54 -27.81 -6.39
C ALA A 151 13.27 -27.50 -7.22
N GLN A 152 12.18 -28.24 -7.01
CA GLN A 152 10.93 -28.02 -7.74
C GLN A 152 10.26 -26.72 -7.29
N GLN A 153 10.18 -26.49 -5.99
CA GLN A 153 9.62 -25.28 -5.39
C GLN A 153 10.41 -24.03 -5.77
N ARG A 154 11.74 -24.12 -5.80
CA ARG A 154 12.63 -23.07 -6.29
C ARG A 154 12.35 -22.72 -7.75
N GLY A 155 12.11 -23.71 -8.61
CA GLY A 155 11.69 -23.52 -9.99
C GLY A 155 10.38 -22.73 -10.12
N GLN A 156 9.36 -23.14 -9.36
CA GLN A 156 8.05 -22.45 -9.35
C GLN A 156 8.15 -21.02 -8.82
N LEU A 157 8.95 -20.78 -7.78
CA LEU A 157 9.17 -19.43 -7.25
C LEU A 157 9.95 -18.55 -8.23
N ALA A 158 10.95 -19.11 -8.93
CA ALA A 158 11.71 -18.39 -9.95
C ALA A 158 10.81 -17.88 -11.10
N GLU A 159 9.87 -18.69 -11.58
CA GLU A 159 8.89 -18.26 -12.60
C GLU A 159 8.05 -17.07 -12.11
N ARG A 160 7.68 -17.06 -10.81
CA ARG A 160 6.96 -15.92 -10.23
C ARG A 160 7.82 -14.68 -10.10
N ILE A 161 9.10 -14.86 -9.72
CA ILE A 161 10.06 -13.77 -9.67
C ILE A 161 10.19 -13.14 -11.05
N GLU A 162 10.35 -13.94 -12.10
CA GLU A 162 10.43 -13.48 -13.49
C GLU A 162 9.19 -12.68 -13.92
N GLN A 163 7.99 -13.14 -13.54
CA GLN A 163 6.74 -12.46 -13.89
C GLN A 163 6.48 -11.18 -13.09
N ARG A 164 6.81 -11.16 -11.80
CA ARG A 164 6.28 -10.16 -10.84
C ARG A 164 7.32 -9.49 -9.95
N GLY A 165 8.57 -9.94 -9.98
CA GLY A 165 9.61 -9.55 -9.02
C GLY A 165 9.53 -10.35 -7.71
N LEU A 166 10.34 -9.96 -6.73
CA LEU A 166 10.35 -10.61 -5.42
C LEU A 166 9.00 -10.46 -4.71
N PRO A 167 8.42 -11.55 -4.15
CA PRO A 167 7.15 -11.49 -3.43
C PRO A 167 7.22 -10.61 -2.17
N MET A 168 8.43 -10.41 -1.63
CA MET A 168 8.69 -9.66 -0.40
C MET A 168 8.91 -8.16 -0.62
N GLU A 169 9.00 -7.70 -1.88
CA GLU A 169 9.18 -6.28 -2.21
C GLU A 169 7.91 -5.43 -1.94
N GLY A 170 6.89 -6.06 -1.35
CA GLY A 170 5.75 -5.41 -0.72
C GLY A 170 4.90 -4.56 -1.66
N ARG A 171 4.73 -5.02 -2.90
CA ARG A 171 3.65 -4.58 -3.79
C ARG A 171 2.26 -4.99 -3.24
N ARG A 172 1.88 -4.40 -2.10
CA ARG A 172 0.53 -4.45 -1.50
C ARG A 172 -0.37 -3.31 -1.98
N GLY A 173 0.10 -2.47 -2.89
CA GLY A 173 -0.81 -1.76 -3.78
C GLY A 173 -1.41 -2.80 -4.71
N LYS A 174 -2.66 -3.22 -4.43
CA LYS A 174 -3.56 -4.10 -5.19
C LYS A 174 -3.06 -4.30 -6.63
N LEU A 175 -2.06 -5.18 -6.81
CA LEU A 175 -1.56 -5.52 -8.13
C LEU A 175 -2.79 -6.00 -8.86
N GLY A 176 -3.17 -5.28 -9.91
CA GLY A 176 -4.13 -5.78 -10.85
C GLY A 176 -3.58 -7.13 -11.27
N GLY A 177 -4.16 -8.21 -10.72
CA GLY A 177 -3.96 -9.51 -11.31
C GLY A 177 -4.24 -9.38 -12.81
N PRO A 178 -3.55 -10.16 -13.65
CA PRO A 178 -3.78 -10.14 -15.09
C PRO A 178 -5.28 -10.08 -15.33
N GLY A 179 -5.70 -8.98 -15.98
CA GLY A 179 -7.06 -8.47 -15.92
C GLY A 179 -8.07 -9.60 -16.00
N GLY A 180 -8.79 -9.82 -14.90
CA GLY A 180 -10.00 -10.63 -14.95
C GLY A 180 -10.87 -10.03 -16.07
N PRO A 181 -11.23 -10.82 -17.09
CA PRO A 181 -12.01 -10.30 -18.21
C PRO A 181 -13.37 -9.83 -17.67
N GLY A 182 -13.67 -8.53 -17.82
CA GLY A 182 -15.04 -8.04 -17.68
C GLY A 182 -15.36 -7.07 -16.54
N GLY A 183 -14.39 -6.35 -15.98
CA GLY A 183 -14.69 -5.19 -15.13
C GLY A 183 -14.68 -3.87 -15.93
N PRO A 184 -15.82 -3.38 -16.47
CA PRO A 184 -15.87 -2.06 -17.09
C PRO A 184 -15.62 -0.99 -16.00
N GLY A 185 -14.51 -0.26 -16.07
CA GLY A 185 -14.33 0.95 -15.26
C GLY A 185 -13.07 1.09 -14.41
N ARG A 186 -12.01 0.28 -14.62
CA ARG A 186 -10.72 0.53 -13.95
C ARG A 186 -9.66 1.26 -14.79
N GLY A 187 -9.86 1.40 -16.10
CA GLY A 187 -8.93 2.11 -16.98
C GLY A 187 -8.95 3.64 -16.79
N ALA A 188 -10.14 4.22 -16.60
CA ALA A 188 -10.30 5.68 -16.55
C ALA A 188 -9.57 6.36 -15.37
N LYS A 189 -9.29 5.63 -14.28
CA LYS A 189 -8.66 6.20 -13.07
C LYS A 189 -7.16 6.48 -13.22
N HIS A 190 -6.53 5.87 -14.21
CA HIS A 190 -5.12 6.07 -14.51
C HIS A 190 -4.91 6.93 -15.75
N ASP A 191 -5.99 7.40 -16.36
CA ASP A 191 -5.92 8.33 -17.47
C ASP A 191 -5.36 9.68 -16.99
N PRO A 192 -4.30 10.21 -17.64
CA PRO A 192 -3.73 11.52 -17.33
C PRO A 192 -4.77 12.65 -17.34
N GLY A 193 -5.70 12.63 -18.31
CA GLY A 193 -6.75 13.64 -18.43
C GLY A 193 -7.66 13.68 -17.21
N HIS A 194 -8.10 12.51 -16.75
CA HIS A 194 -8.92 12.44 -15.53
C HIS A 194 -8.21 12.98 -14.27
N ARG A 195 -6.88 12.81 -14.17
CA ARG A 195 -6.10 13.39 -13.06
C ARG A 195 -6.00 14.90 -13.15
N VAL A 196 -5.82 15.44 -14.35
CA VAL A 196 -5.85 16.88 -14.60
C VAL A 196 -7.21 17.44 -14.25
N ASP A 197 -8.29 16.80 -14.68
CA ASP A 197 -9.65 17.24 -14.39
C ASP A 197 -9.89 17.31 -12.87
N GLN A 198 -9.55 16.25 -12.12
CA GLN A 198 -9.69 16.26 -10.66
C GLN A 198 -8.86 17.33 -9.97
N LEU A 199 -7.63 17.56 -10.43
CA LEU A 199 -6.76 18.61 -9.91
C LEU A 199 -7.37 19.98 -10.19
N CYS A 200 -7.78 20.21 -11.43
CA CYS A 200 -8.31 21.48 -11.90
C CYS A 200 -9.70 21.81 -11.36
N ASP A 201 -10.53 20.81 -11.08
CA ASP A 201 -11.81 21.00 -10.38
C ASP A 201 -11.58 21.43 -8.93
N ALA A 202 -10.49 20.96 -8.30
CA ALA A 202 -10.17 21.31 -6.92
C ALA A 202 -9.56 22.71 -6.74
N ILE A 203 -8.90 23.26 -7.78
CA ILE A 203 -8.21 24.56 -7.70
C ILE A 203 -8.70 25.59 -8.72
N THR A 204 -9.71 25.24 -9.52
CA THR A 204 -10.24 26.08 -10.60
C THR A 204 -9.14 26.51 -11.59
N CYS A 205 -8.55 25.56 -12.32
CA CYS A 205 -7.58 25.88 -13.38
C CYS A 205 -8.19 26.73 -14.51
N THR A 206 -7.37 27.54 -15.17
CA THR A 206 -7.70 28.07 -16.51
C THR A 206 -7.59 26.98 -17.58
N ASP A 207 -8.14 27.24 -18.77
CA ASP A 207 -8.05 26.32 -19.91
C ASP A 207 -6.59 26.13 -20.38
N GLU A 208 -5.78 27.19 -20.32
CA GLU A 208 -4.36 27.14 -20.63
C GLU A 208 -3.59 26.28 -19.62
N GLN A 209 -3.88 26.43 -18.32
CA GLN A 209 -3.28 25.60 -17.27
C GLN A 209 -3.68 24.13 -17.45
N ARG A 210 -4.97 23.85 -17.71
CA ARG A 210 -5.48 22.50 -17.95
C ARG A 210 -4.78 21.84 -19.13
N THR A 211 -4.66 22.56 -20.25
CA THR A 211 -3.97 22.09 -21.46
C THR A 211 -2.50 21.80 -21.17
N THR A 212 -1.80 22.75 -20.55
CA THR A 212 -0.36 22.60 -20.22
C THR A 212 -0.11 21.41 -19.31
N LEU A 213 -0.94 21.23 -18.27
CA LEU A 213 -0.82 20.09 -17.35
C LEU A 213 -1.12 18.76 -18.03
N GLY A 214 -2.11 18.73 -18.93
CA GLY A 214 -2.44 17.55 -19.74
C GLY A 214 -1.28 17.11 -20.62
N GLU A 215 -0.67 18.05 -21.34
CA GLU A 215 0.50 17.80 -22.19
C GLU A 215 1.67 17.29 -21.35
N ARG A 216 2.01 17.94 -20.23
CA ARG A 216 3.12 17.52 -19.35
C ARG A 216 2.93 16.13 -18.76
N LEU A 217 1.71 15.80 -18.34
CA LEU A 217 1.40 14.47 -17.82
C LEU A 217 1.39 13.40 -18.90
N ALA A 218 1.02 13.74 -20.13
CA ALA A 218 1.04 12.82 -21.28
C ALA A 218 2.46 12.58 -21.82
N GLU A 219 3.32 13.60 -21.81
CA GLU A 219 4.74 13.50 -22.20
C GLU A 219 5.55 12.63 -21.24
N ARG A 220 5.09 12.49 -20.00
CA ARG A 220 5.77 11.71 -18.97
C ARG A 220 5.70 10.22 -19.25
N GLN A 221 6.82 9.70 -19.72
CA GLN A 221 7.03 8.27 -19.79
C GLN A 221 7.30 7.70 -18.39
N PRO A 222 6.79 6.50 -18.08
CA PRO A 222 7.27 5.77 -16.91
C PRO A 222 8.79 5.54 -17.04
N PRO A 223 9.53 5.46 -15.92
CA PRO A 223 10.96 5.15 -15.97
C PRO A 223 11.20 3.85 -16.74
N ALA A 224 12.31 3.80 -17.47
CA ALA A 224 12.69 2.62 -18.23
C ALA A 224 12.85 1.43 -17.27
N ARG A 225 12.29 0.28 -17.65
CA ARG A 225 12.30 -0.93 -16.79
C ARG A 225 13.26 -2.01 -17.24
N ASP A 226 13.97 -1.78 -18.34
CA ASP A 226 14.85 -2.78 -18.96
C ASP A 226 15.90 -3.31 -17.98
N GLY A 227 16.52 -2.42 -17.20
CA GLY A 227 17.49 -2.80 -16.16
C GLY A 227 16.86 -3.67 -15.07
N LEU A 228 15.67 -3.30 -14.58
CA LEU A 228 14.95 -4.08 -13.58
C LEU A 228 14.43 -5.42 -14.13
N GLU A 229 14.02 -5.47 -15.39
CA GLU A 229 13.59 -6.71 -16.06
C GLU A 229 14.77 -7.66 -16.26
N ALA A 230 15.92 -7.14 -16.69
CA ALA A 230 17.16 -7.91 -16.78
C ALA A 230 17.60 -8.44 -15.40
N ALA A 231 17.61 -7.59 -14.37
CA ALA A 231 17.96 -8.00 -13.00
C ALA A 231 16.98 -9.04 -12.44
N ARG A 232 15.69 -8.93 -12.77
CA ARG A 232 14.66 -9.91 -12.39
C ARG A 232 14.88 -11.27 -13.06
N GLY A 233 15.21 -11.29 -14.35
CA GLY A 233 15.56 -12.52 -15.07
C GLY A 233 16.83 -13.18 -14.52
N ALA A 234 17.84 -12.38 -14.18
CA ALA A 234 19.06 -12.84 -13.55
C ALA A 234 18.79 -13.45 -12.16
N LEU A 235 17.98 -12.78 -11.33
CA LEU A 235 17.60 -13.29 -10.02
C LEU A 235 16.77 -14.58 -10.12
N ALA A 236 15.82 -14.65 -11.06
CA ALA A 236 15.06 -15.88 -11.30
C ALA A 236 15.97 -17.05 -11.71
N THR A 237 16.96 -16.79 -12.56
CA THR A 237 17.98 -17.79 -12.94
C THR A 237 18.79 -18.26 -11.73
N ALA A 238 19.25 -17.33 -10.89
CA ALA A 238 19.96 -17.64 -9.66
C ALA A 238 19.11 -18.47 -8.68
N PHE A 239 17.80 -18.19 -8.59
CA PHE A 239 16.89 -18.95 -7.74
C PHE A 239 16.74 -20.41 -8.15
N ARG A 240 16.86 -20.74 -9.44
CA ARG A 240 16.79 -22.12 -9.95
C ARG A 240 18.06 -22.91 -9.66
N ALA A 241 19.17 -22.24 -9.35
CA ALA A 241 20.43 -22.88 -9.05
C ALA A 241 20.41 -23.58 -7.68
N ASP A 242 21.40 -24.46 -7.45
CA ASP A 242 21.52 -25.19 -6.20
C ASP A 242 21.86 -24.30 -5.00
N ALA A 243 22.49 -23.15 -5.25
CA ALA A 243 22.80 -22.12 -4.26
C ALA A 243 22.36 -20.75 -4.78
N LEU A 244 21.83 -19.90 -3.89
CA LEU A 244 21.49 -18.51 -4.18
C LEU A 244 22.50 -17.58 -3.51
N GLU A 245 23.31 -16.93 -4.34
CA GLU A 245 24.28 -15.94 -3.89
C GLU A 245 23.58 -14.64 -3.45
N ALA A 246 23.98 -14.10 -2.30
CA ALA A 246 23.46 -12.84 -1.77
C ALA A 246 23.61 -11.66 -2.76
N SER A 247 24.68 -11.67 -3.54
CA SER A 247 24.96 -10.64 -4.57
C SER A 247 23.91 -10.60 -5.69
N ALA A 248 23.27 -11.74 -6.03
CA ALA A 248 22.20 -11.77 -7.02
C ALA A 248 20.93 -11.07 -6.50
N VAL A 249 20.63 -11.25 -5.20
CA VAL A 249 19.51 -10.55 -4.54
C VAL A 249 19.82 -9.05 -4.44
N GLN A 250 21.04 -8.69 -4.05
CA GLN A 250 21.46 -7.29 -3.95
C GLN A 250 21.36 -6.57 -5.29
N ALA A 251 21.87 -7.18 -6.38
CA ALA A 251 21.80 -6.59 -7.72
C ALA A 251 20.35 -6.29 -8.17
N TYR A 252 19.41 -7.17 -7.81
CA TYR A 252 17.99 -6.93 -8.05
C TYR A 252 17.45 -5.74 -7.24
N LEU A 253 17.79 -5.65 -5.95
CA LEU A 253 17.37 -4.55 -5.09
C LEU A 253 17.94 -3.21 -5.53
N ASP A 254 19.19 -3.18 -6.00
CA ASP A 254 19.83 -1.98 -6.54
C ASP A 254 19.11 -1.51 -7.81
N ALA A 255 18.80 -2.42 -8.73
CA ALA A 255 18.04 -2.09 -9.94
C ALA A 255 16.62 -1.59 -9.62
N ALA A 256 15.98 -2.16 -8.60
CA ALA A 256 14.66 -1.71 -8.14
C ALA A 256 14.72 -0.32 -7.49
N ALA A 257 15.73 -0.07 -6.65
CA ALA A 257 15.98 1.23 -6.02
C ALA A 257 16.23 2.32 -7.07
N GLU A 258 16.94 2.00 -8.15
CA GLU A 258 17.20 2.93 -9.24
C GLU A 258 15.92 3.35 -9.98
N VAL A 259 15.08 2.39 -10.36
CA VAL A 259 13.78 2.69 -10.99
C VAL A 259 12.88 3.53 -10.07
N GLU A 260 12.91 3.27 -8.77
CA GLU A 260 12.17 4.06 -7.80
C GLU A 260 12.74 5.48 -7.66
N ARG A 261 14.06 5.64 -7.63
CA ARG A 261 14.71 6.95 -7.61
C ARG A 261 14.31 7.79 -8.81
N GLU A 262 14.37 7.24 -10.02
CA GLU A 262 13.90 7.91 -11.24
C GLU A 262 12.41 8.26 -11.17
N HIS A 263 11.59 7.36 -10.62
CA HIS A 263 10.16 7.62 -10.44
C HIS A 263 9.91 8.80 -9.48
N LEU A 264 10.64 8.87 -8.36
CA LEU A 264 10.53 9.95 -7.38
C LEU A 264 11.04 11.27 -7.93
N GLU A 265 12.19 11.29 -8.60
CA GLU A 265 12.73 12.47 -9.27
C GLU A 265 11.77 12.99 -10.35
N GLY A 266 11.21 12.09 -11.14
CA GLY A 266 10.12 12.39 -12.04
C GLY A 266 8.98 13.05 -11.27
N ARG A 267 8.41 12.41 -10.25
CA ARG A 267 7.29 12.97 -9.49
C ARG A 267 7.60 14.36 -8.91
N ASP A 268 8.80 14.57 -8.41
CA ASP A 268 9.22 15.86 -7.86
C ASP A 268 9.26 16.95 -8.92
N ALA A 269 9.83 16.67 -10.09
CA ALA A 269 9.83 17.60 -11.20
C ALA A 269 8.41 18.03 -11.58
N LEU A 270 7.43 17.11 -11.51
CA LEU A 270 6.02 17.43 -11.79
C LEU A 270 5.42 18.37 -10.76
N VAL A 271 5.77 18.17 -9.49
CA VAL A 271 5.28 19.00 -8.38
C VAL A 271 5.86 20.41 -8.49
N LEU A 272 7.13 20.54 -8.88
CA LEU A 272 7.79 21.82 -9.12
C LEU A 272 7.22 22.54 -10.35
N GLU A 273 7.01 21.83 -11.46
CA GLU A 273 6.36 22.37 -12.66
C GLU A 273 4.93 22.83 -12.35
N LEU A 274 4.15 22.02 -11.63
CA LEU A 274 2.81 22.38 -11.18
C LEU A 274 2.86 23.66 -10.33
N HIS A 275 3.72 23.72 -9.31
CA HIS A 275 3.86 24.91 -8.46
C HIS A 275 4.12 26.19 -9.28
N GLY A 276 4.99 26.12 -10.28
CA GLY A 276 5.30 27.24 -11.17
C GLY A 276 4.17 27.69 -12.10
N LEU A 277 3.21 26.80 -12.39
CA LEU A 277 2.03 27.12 -13.24
C LEU A 277 0.88 27.77 -12.45
N LEU A 278 0.85 27.58 -11.14
CA LEU A 278 -0.26 28.02 -10.28
C LEU A 278 -0.05 29.45 -9.79
N ASP A 279 -1.15 30.17 -9.60
CA ASP A 279 -1.14 31.44 -8.89
C ASP A 279 -1.11 31.24 -7.36
N ALA A 280 -0.95 32.34 -6.61
CA ALA A 280 -0.87 32.29 -5.15
C ALA A 280 -2.14 31.71 -4.47
N THR A 281 -3.32 31.94 -5.04
CA THR A 281 -4.60 31.44 -4.49
C THR A 281 -4.72 29.94 -4.70
N GLN A 282 -4.36 29.46 -5.89
CA GLN A 282 -4.32 28.05 -6.23
C GLN A 282 -3.28 27.30 -5.38
N ARG A 283 -2.09 27.89 -5.18
CA ARG A 283 -1.05 27.35 -4.30
C ARG A 283 -1.53 27.20 -2.85
N ALA A 284 -2.18 28.23 -2.30
CA ALA A 284 -2.76 28.17 -0.95
C ALA A 284 -3.80 27.03 -0.82
N THR A 285 -4.67 26.87 -1.81
CA THR A 285 -5.69 25.80 -1.81
C THR A 285 -5.06 24.41 -1.82
N LEU A 286 -3.98 24.19 -2.58
CA LEU A 286 -3.26 22.91 -2.57
C LEU A 286 -2.45 22.69 -1.30
N ALA A 287 -1.89 23.75 -0.71
CA ALA A 287 -1.17 23.67 0.55
C ALA A 287 -2.05 23.08 1.66
N GLU A 288 -3.30 23.53 1.80
CA GLU A 288 -4.26 22.95 2.76
C GLU A 288 -4.47 21.44 2.55
N ARG A 289 -4.52 21.00 1.29
CA ARG A 289 -4.66 19.57 0.94
C ARG A 289 -3.38 18.79 1.25
N ILE A 290 -2.21 19.40 1.03
CA ILE A 290 -0.91 18.82 1.38
C ILE A 290 -0.76 18.68 2.88
N GLU A 291 -1.18 19.66 3.67
CA GLU A 291 -1.11 19.60 5.13
C GLU A 291 -1.90 18.40 5.67
N GLN A 292 -3.10 18.16 5.12
CA GLN A 292 -3.95 17.04 5.52
C GLN A 292 -3.41 15.68 5.04
N ARG A 293 -3.04 15.58 3.75
CA ARG A 293 -2.85 14.30 3.05
C ARG A 293 -1.42 14.06 2.54
N GLY A 294 -0.52 15.00 2.74
CA GLY A 294 0.79 15.03 2.11
C GLY A 294 0.71 15.21 0.60
N LEU A 295 1.76 14.82 -0.13
CA LEU A 295 1.79 14.89 -1.61
C LEU A 295 0.66 14.11 -2.32
N ARG A 296 0.00 13.17 -1.62
CA ARG A 296 -1.18 12.47 -2.16
C ARG A 296 -2.38 13.40 -2.33
N GLY A 297 -2.45 14.47 -1.53
CA GLY A 297 -3.49 15.50 -1.63
C GLY A 297 -3.53 16.21 -2.99
N LEU A 298 -2.40 16.26 -3.71
CA LEU A 298 -2.30 16.90 -5.03
C LEU A 298 -3.12 16.18 -6.11
N TRP A 299 -3.11 14.85 -6.11
CA TRP A 299 -3.61 14.07 -7.25
C TRP A 299 -5.04 13.56 -7.09
N GLY A 300 -5.75 14.06 -6.08
CA GLY A 300 -7.13 13.63 -5.80
C GLY A 300 -7.17 12.20 -5.27
N ASP A 301 -7.08 12.04 -3.96
CA ASP A 301 -7.52 10.80 -3.32
C ASP A 301 -9.06 10.79 -3.25
N GLU A 302 -9.69 10.40 -4.35
CA GLU A 302 -11.08 9.96 -4.36
C GLU A 302 -11.18 8.53 -3.80
N GLY A 303 -11.49 8.46 -2.51
CA GLY A 303 -12.38 7.39 -2.05
C GLY A 303 -11.82 6.43 -1.03
N HIS A 304 -11.78 6.88 0.22
CA HIS A 304 -12.28 6.05 1.33
C HIS A 304 -13.35 6.75 2.18
N GLY A 305 -13.67 8.02 1.89
CA GLY A 305 -14.85 8.71 2.41
C GLY A 305 -16.15 8.33 1.69
N GLY A 306 -16.17 7.22 0.94
CA GLY A 306 -17.43 6.63 0.50
C GLY A 306 -18.25 6.42 1.74
N LYS A 307 -19.21 7.33 1.97
CA LYS A 307 -20.20 7.28 3.05
C LYS A 307 -20.47 5.81 3.23
N ARG A 308 -20.18 5.27 4.41
CA ARG A 308 -20.74 3.99 4.84
C ARG A 308 -22.24 4.20 4.71
N GLY A 309 -22.74 3.99 3.49
CA GLY A 309 -24.13 3.97 3.18
C GLY A 309 -24.58 2.89 4.11
N ARG A 310 -25.29 3.33 5.14
CA ARG A 310 -26.02 2.56 6.13
C ARG A 310 -27.02 1.73 5.34
N LYS A 311 -26.51 0.81 4.51
CA LYS A 311 -27.26 -0.02 3.59
C LYS A 311 -27.91 -1.03 4.48
N GLY A 312 -29.14 -0.69 4.82
CA GLY A 312 -30.21 -1.64 4.99
C GLY A 312 -29.84 -2.75 5.94
N ARG A 313 -30.13 -2.50 7.21
CA ARG A 313 -30.84 -3.46 8.05
C ARG A 313 -32.15 -3.86 7.34
N LYS A 314 -32.06 -4.57 6.21
CA LYS A 314 -33.19 -5.13 5.46
C LYS A 314 -33.06 -6.64 5.53
N GLY A 315 -34.05 -7.25 6.16
CA GLY A 315 -34.22 -8.70 6.18
C GLY A 315 -34.05 -9.35 7.55
N ARG A 316 -34.78 -8.88 8.57
CA ARG A 316 -35.42 -9.84 9.47
C ARG A 316 -36.22 -10.76 8.54
N ARG A 317 -35.69 -11.94 8.24
CA ARG A 317 -36.50 -13.03 7.69
C ARG A 317 -37.60 -13.25 8.73
N HIS A 318 -38.83 -12.93 8.37
CA HIS A 318 -39.97 -13.52 9.04
C HIS A 318 -39.70 -15.03 9.04
N ARG A 319 -39.53 -15.59 10.24
CA ARG A 319 -39.74 -17.02 10.47
C ARG A 319 -41.11 -17.31 9.86
N ARG A 320 -41.11 -18.12 8.81
CA ARG A 320 -42.29 -18.85 8.40
C ARG A 320 -42.76 -19.60 9.67
N PRO A 321 -44.00 -19.43 10.13
CA PRO A 321 -44.56 -20.38 11.08
C PRO A 321 -44.45 -21.74 10.43
N THR A 322 -43.79 -22.67 11.11
CA THR A 322 -43.94 -24.08 10.82
C THR A 322 -45.40 -24.40 11.09
N ASP A 323 -46.14 -24.73 10.04
CA ASP A 323 -47.41 -25.44 10.13
C ASP A 323 -47.11 -26.82 10.75
N GLU A 324 -47.07 -26.86 12.08
CA GLU A 324 -47.27 -28.07 12.88
C GLU A 324 -48.73 -28.06 13.35
N ALA A 325 -49.58 -28.71 12.58
CA ALA A 325 -50.82 -29.33 13.04
C ALA A 325 -51.08 -30.48 12.07
N SER A 326 -50.41 -31.61 12.31
CA SER A 326 -50.92 -32.71 13.14
C SER A 326 -51.68 -33.71 12.27
N ASP A 327 -50.93 -34.75 11.90
CA ASP A 327 -51.46 -36.10 11.76
C ASP A 327 -52.44 -36.39 12.89
N ASP A 328 -53.69 -36.69 12.55
CA ASP A 328 -54.52 -37.55 13.39
C ASP A 328 -54.75 -38.85 12.65
N GLN A 329 -54.28 -39.90 13.30
CA GLN A 329 -54.20 -41.26 12.85
C GLN A 329 -55.58 -41.90 12.76
N ALA A 330 -55.78 -42.68 11.70
CA ALA A 330 -56.75 -43.77 11.70
C ALA A 330 -56.24 -44.89 12.61
N PHE A 331 -57.07 -45.41 13.53
CA PHE A 331 -57.11 -46.83 13.93
C PHE A 331 -58.37 -47.08 14.79
N GLY A 332 -59.22 -47.99 14.34
CA GLY A 332 -60.45 -48.43 14.99
C GLY A 332 -61.46 -49.00 14.00
#